data_AF-A0A847P2Z3-F1
#
_entry.id   AF-A0A847P2Z3-F1
#
_cell.length_a   1.000
_cell.length_b   1.000
_cell.length_c   1.000
_cell.angle_alpha   90.00
_cell.angle_beta   90.00
_cell.angle_gamma   90.00
#
_symmetry.space_group_name_H-M   'P 1'
#
loop_
_entity.id
_entity.type
_entity.pdbx_description
1 polymer ?
#
loop_
_entity_poly.entity_id
_entity_poly.type
_entity_poly.pdbx_seq_one_letter_code
_entity_poly.pdbx_strand_id
1 'polypeptide(L)'
;MLPLSKKILILAGLVLIGGCSTKVSRVQSNSTIDLTGKWNDADSRLVAEEMINDCLQQRWLYKYETENKRPTVIVGKIVNKSHEHISVETFVKEVERALLNSGKVDFVATKTEREQLREEKEDMAENASVYTAKSMGEETGADLMMIGTINTIVDQEGGKAVVFYQTNMELIEIESNRKVWIGEKKIKKFVERAKVKF
;
A
#
# COMPACT_ATOMS: atom_id res chain seq x y z
N MET A 1 -35.13 72.91 -3.83
CA MET A 1 -33.88 73.06 -4.60
C MET A 1 -32.73 72.57 -3.74
N LEU A 2 -32.02 71.53 -4.17
CA LEU A 2 -30.78 71.00 -3.54
C LEU A 2 -29.67 72.10 -3.57
N PRO A 3 -28.66 72.10 -2.67
CA PRO A 3 -27.56 71.14 -2.84
C PRO A 3 -26.77 70.72 -1.58
N LEU A 4 -25.97 69.65 -1.79
CA LEU A 4 -24.60 69.38 -1.29
C LEU A 4 -24.30 69.70 0.20
N SER A 5 -23.78 68.79 1.01
CA SER A 5 -22.76 67.80 0.69
C SER A 5 -22.37 67.01 1.95
N LYS A 6 -22.22 65.70 1.77
CA LYS A 6 -21.21 64.81 2.38
C LYS A 6 -20.64 65.27 3.73
N LYS A 7 -21.15 64.75 4.85
CA LYS A 7 -20.38 64.61 6.10
C LYS A 7 -21.14 63.83 7.18
N ILE A 8 -21.71 62.68 6.84
CA ILE A 8 -22.27 61.81 7.87
C ILE A 8 -21.89 60.36 7.56
N LEU A 9 -21.12 59.81 8.52
CA LEU A 9 -21.24 58.46 9.07
C LEU A 9 -20.31 57.33 8.61
N ILE A 10 -19.87 56.62 9.65
CA ILE A 10 -19.42 55.21 9.74
C ILE A 10 -17.90 55.01 9.74
N LEU A 11 -17.35 55.42 10.89
CA LEU A 11 -16.45 54.63 11.71
C LEU A 11 -16.97 53.19 11.88
N ALA A 12 -16.14 52.20 11.53
CA ALA A 12 -16.05 50.83 12.07
C ALA A 12 -15.70 49.80 10.96
N GLY A 13 -14.54 50.00 10.33
CA GLY A 13 -13.84 48.91 9.66
C GLY A 13 -13.11 48.06 10.70
N LEU A 14 -13.66 46.90 11.03
CA LEU A 14 -12.90 45.79 11.58
C LEU A 14 -13.46 44.48 11.02
N VAL A 15 -13.09 44.21 9.76
CA VAL A 15 -13.28 42.90 9.15
C VAL A 15 -12.29 41.96 9.84
N LEU A 16 -12.76 41.22 10.86
CA LEU A 16 -12.03 40.08 11.41
C LEU A 16 -12.11 38.94 10.39
N ILE A 17 -11.12 38.90 9.50
CA ILE A 17 -10.89 37.75 8.61
C ILE A 17 -10.32 36.64 9.50
N GLY A 18 -11.21 35.86 10.12
CA GLY A 18 -10.85 34.66 10.85
C GLY A 18 -10.35 33.60 9.87
N GLY A 19 -9.03 33.55 9.66
CA GLY A 19 -8.38 32.48 8.91
C GLY A 19 -8.59 31.15 9.66
N CYS A 20 -9.29 30.22 9.03
CA CYS A 20 -9.40 28.86 9.53
C CYS A 20 -8.01 28.21 9.47
N SER A 21 -7.29 28.22 10.58
CA SER A 21 -6.01 27.54 10.71
C SER A 21 -6.24 26.04 10.67
N THR A 22 -5.69 25.36 9.66
CA THR A 22 -5.67 23.90 9.59
C THR A 22 -4.83 23.38 10.75
N LYS A 23 -5.49 22.79 11.75
CA LYS A 23 -4.82 22.20 12.91
C LYS A 23 -4.23 20.84 12.52
N VAL A 24 -2.92 20.79 12.28
CA VAL A 24 -2.19 19.54 12.01
C VAL A 24 -1.66 18.99 13.33
N SER A 25 -2.16 17.84 13.75
CA SER A 25 -1.60 17.06 14.87
C SER A 25 -0.93 15.81 14.33
N ARG A 26 0.32 15.54 14.77
CA ARG A 26 0.98 14.26 14.49
C ARG A 26 0.35 13.19 15.36
N VAL A 27 -0.09 12.11 14.74
CA VAL A 27 -0.63 10.93 15.44
C VAL A 27 0.28 9.75 15.16
N GLN A 28 0.31 8.76 16.06
CA GLN A 28 1.13 7.57 15.88
C GLN A 28 0.69 6.79 14.64
N SER A 29 1.65 6.31 13.84
CA SER A 29 1.41 5.58 12.59
C SER A 29 0.76 4.20 12.76
N ASN A 30 0.62 3.73 14.00
CA ASN A 30 -0.12 2.51 14.32
C ASN A 30 -1.60 2.75 14.64
N SER A 31 -2.02 4.01 14.84
CA SER A 31 -3.41 4.35 15.14
C SER A 31 -4.30 4.23 13.90
N THR A 32 -5.51 3.69 14.07
CA THR A 32 -6.50 3.60 13.00
C THR A 32 -7.37 4.86 13.01
N ILE A 33 -7.16 5.75 12.05
CA ILE A 33 -8.02 6.92 11.84
C ILE A 33 -8.73 6.75 10.51
N ASP A 34 -10.02 6.47 10.54
CA ASP A 34 -10.84 6.40 9.35
C ASP A 34 -11.64 7.70 9.16
N LEU A 35 -11.15 8.56 8.26
CA LEU A 35 -11.76 9.87 7.99
C LEU A 35 -12.85 9.81 6.91
N THR A 36 -12.79 8.83 6.01
CA THR A 36 -13.59 8.86 4.77
C THR A 36 -14.30 7.54 4.46
N GLY A 37 -13.98 6.45 5.17
CA GLY A 37 -14.41 5.09 4.87
C GLY A 37 -13.71 4.46 3.67
N LYS A 38 -12.71 5.15 3.09
CA LYS A 38 -11.89 4.64 1.99
C LYS A 38 -10.78 3.71 2.49
N TRP A 39 -10.12 3.00 1.58
CA TRP A 39 -8.91 2.27 1.91
C TRP A 39 -7.83 3.22 2.45
N ASN A 40 -7.21 2.85 3.56
CA ASN A 40 -6.12 3.61 4.19
C ASN A 40 -4.89 2.74 4.47
N ASP A 41 -3.87 3.35 5.07
CA ASP A 41 -2.61 2.71 5.45
C ASP A 41 -2.80 1.58 6.47
N ALA A 42 -3.74 1.73 7.40
CA ALA A 42 -4.07 0.69 8.36
C ALA A 42 -4.70 -0.53 7.68
N ASP A 43 -5.61 -0.33 6.72
CA ASP A 43 -6.17 -1.44 5.93
C ASP A 43 -5.07 -2.16 5.15
N SER A 44 -4.15 -1.41 4.51
CA SER A 44 -2.99 -2.00 3.83
C SER A 44 -2.17 -2.90 4.74
N ARG A 45 -1.81 -2.42 5.94
CA ARG A 45 -1.01 -3.20 6.90
C ARG A 45 -1.75 -4.44 7.37
N LEU A 46 -3.01 -4.28 7.82
CA LEU A 46 -3.79 -5.38 8.38
C LEU A 46 -4.06 -6.48 7.35
N VAL A 47 -4.44 -6.10 6.12
CA VAL A 47 -4.64 -7.08 5.05
C VAL A 47 -3.34 -7.78 4.70
N ALA A 48 -2.23 -7.07 4.59
CA ALA A 48 -0.95 -7.68 4.26
C ALA A 48 -0.50 -8.67 5.35
N GLU A 49 -0.54 -8.27 6.61
CA GLU A 49 -0.15 -9.13 7.74
C GLU A 49 -0.99 -10.41 7.79
N GLU A 50 -2.32 -10.30 7.69
CA GLU A 50 -3.20 -11.47 7.71
C GLU A 50 -2.99 -12.38 6.50
N MET A 51 -2.87 -11.82 5.30
CA MET A 51 -2.66 -12.60 4.07
C MET A 51 -1.33 -13.35 4.11
N ILE A 52 -0.26 -12.70 4.58
CA ILE A 52 1.05 -13.34 4.70
C ILE A 52 1.06 -14.37 5.83
N ASN A 53 0.42 -14.09 6.96
CA ASN A 53 0.28 -15.06 8.04
C ASN A 53 -0.47 -16.31 7.59
N ASP A 54 -1.59 -16.15 6.86
CA ASP A 54 -2.30 -17.28 6.27
C ASP A 54 -1.40 -18.04 5.30
N CYS A 55 -0.79 -17.35 4.33
CA CYS A 55 0.09 -17.95 3.33
C CYS A 55 1.21 -18.81 3.95
N LEU A 56 1.90 -18.30 4.96
CA LEU A 56 3.06 -18.95 5.59
C LEU A 56 2.69 -20.08 6.57
N GLN A 57 1.41 -20.28 6.85
CA GLN A 57 0.92 -21.42 7.64
C GLN A 57 0.55 -22.63 6.78
N GLN A 58 0.61 -22.49 5.46
CA GLN A 58 0.16 -23.51 4.52
C GLN A 58 1.25 -24.53 4.19
N ARG A 59 0.83 -25.71 3.74
CA ARG A 59 1.70 -26.87 3.53
C ARG A 59 2.83 -26.68 2.51
N TRP A 60 2.73 -25.72 1.59
CA TRP A 60 3.76 -25.51 0.58
C TRP A 60 5.13 -25.18 1.20
N LEU A 61 5.13 -24.48 2.34
CA LEU A 61 6.35 -24.07 3.04
C LEU A 61 7.05 -25.26 3.70
N TYR A 62 6.27 -26.26 4.16
CA TYR A 62 6.80 -27.45 4.82
C TYR A 62 7.84 -28.19 3.95
N LYS A 63 7.65 -28.23 2.62
CA LYS A 63 8.63 -28.81 1.69
C LYS A 63 10.01 -28.17 1.83
N TYR A 64 10.08 -26.86 1.95
CA TYR A 64 11.34 -26.12 2.09
C TYR A 64 11.93 -26.28 3.48
N GLU A 65 11.09 -26.23 4.52
CA GLU A 65 11.52 -26.44 5.91
C GLU A 65 12.14 -27.84 6.12
N THR A 66 11.60 -28.89 5.49
CA THR A 66 12.17 -30.24 5.56
C THR A 66 13.55 -30.36 4.91
N GLU A 67 13.84 -29.51 3.93
CA GLU A 67 15.16 -29.42 3.29
C GLU A 67 16.10 -28.43 4.00
N ASN A 68 15.66 -27.84 5.12
CA ASN A 68 16.34 -26.75 5.82
C ASN A 68 16.69 -25.57 4.90
N LYS A 69 15.80 -25.27 3.95
CA LYS A 69 15.92 -24.17 2.99
C LYS A 69 14.86 -23.12 3.25
N ARG A 70 15.19 -21.88 2.91
CA ARG A 70 14.22 -20.79 2.79
C ARG A 70 13.92 -20.60 1.30
N PRO A 71 12.64 -20.61 0.90
CA PRO A 71 12.29 -20.32 -0.47
C PRO A 71 12.53 -18.84 -0.75
N THR A 72 13.02 -18.53 -1.95
CA THR A 72 13.16 -17.17 -2.44
C THR A 72 11.84 -16.73 -3.08
N VAL A 73 11.24 -15.66 -2.56
CA VAL A 73 9.96 -15.12 -3.03
C VAL A 73 10.18 -13.76 -3.69
N ILE A 74 9.45 -13.48 -4.76
CA ILE A 74 9.33 -12.14 -5.35
C ILE A 74 7.86 -11.67 -5.31
N VAL A 75 7.62 -10.41 -4.94
CA VAL A 75 6.29 -9.80 -5.11
C VAL A 75 6.19 -9.30 -6.54
N GLY A 76 5.32 -9.96 -7.30
CA GLY A 76 4.96 -9.58 -8.65
C GLY A 76 3.88 -8.49 -8.67
N LYS A 77 3.15 -8.43 -9.77
CA LYS A 77 2.15 -7.39 -9.98
C LYS A 77 0.93 -7.60 -9.09
N ILE A 78 0.60 -6.59 -8.29
CA ILE A 78 -0.70 -6.46 -7.63
C ILE A 78 -1.52 -5.43 -8.42
N VAL A 79 -2.73 -5.81 -8.85
CA VAL A 79 -3.56 -4.96 -9.71
C VAL A 79 -4.68 -4.32 -8.91
N ASN A 80 -4.74 -2.99 -8.89
CA ASN A 80 -5.93 -2.29 -8.41
C ASN A 80 -7.04 -2.36 -9.47
N LYS A 81 -8.13 -3.07 -9.16
CA LYS A 81 -9.37 -3.16 -9.93
C LYS A 81 -10.53 -2.47 -9.21
N SER A 82 -10.23 -1.66 -8.19
CA SER A 82 -11.23 -0.89 -7.47
C SER A 82 -11.66 0.37 -8.23
N HIS A 83 -12.77 0.95 -7.80
CA HIS A 83 -13.27 2.24 -8.26
C HIS A 83 -12.53 3.43 -7.63
N GLU A 84 -11.51 3.19 -6.80
CA GLU A 84 -10.76 4.21 -6.09
C GLU A 84 -9.25 4.12 -6.35
N HIS A 85 -8.55 5.23 -6.11
CA HIS A 85 -7.11 5.25 -6.20
C HIS A 85 -6.49 4.70 -4.90
N ILE A 86 -6.29 3.38 -4.87
CA ILE A 86 -5.55 2.70 -3.79
C ILE A 86 -4.06 2.79 -4.08
N SER A 87 -3.28 3.18 -3.06
CA SER A 87 -1.83 3.10 -3.12
C SER A 87 -1.38 1.63 -3.07
N VAL A 88 -1.32 0.99 -4.24
CA VAL A 88 -0.84 -0.39 -4.37
C VAL A 88 0.60 -0.51 -3.89
N GLU A 89 1.42 0.52 -4.12
CA GLU A 89 2.80 0.55 -3.64
C GLU A 89 2.88 0.41 -2.12
N THR A 90 2.04 1.15 -1.38
CA THR A 90 1.96 1.00 0.09
C THR A 90 1.58 -0.41 0.47
N PHE A 91 0.57 -1.01 -0.19
CA PHE A 91 0.18 -2.39 0.09
C PHE A 91 1.29 -3.40 -0.21
N VAL A 92 1.98 -3.28 -1.36
CA VAL A 92 3.13 -4.12 -1.73
C VAL A 92 4.23 -4.03 -0.67
N LYS A 93 4.58 -2.83 -0.21
CA LYS A 93 5.60 -2.64 0.83
C LYS A 93 5.20 -3.26 2.18
N GLU A 94 3.91 -3.26 2.53
CA GLU A 94 3.42 -3.99 3.72
C GLU A 94 3.56 -5.50 3.55
N VAL A 95 3.25 -6.05 2.36
CA VAL A 95 3.43 -7.47 2.04
C VAL A 95 4.91 -7.88 2.14
N GLU A 96 5.80 -7.10 1.53
CA GLU A 96 7.25 -7.32 1.61
C GLU A 96 7.76 -7.30 3.04
N ARG A 97 7.32 -6.31 3.84
CA ARG A 97 7.68 -6.20 5.25
C ARG A 97 7.19 -7.40 6.05
N ALA A 98 5.95 -7.85 5.84
CA ALA A 98 5.40 -9.02 6.53
C ALA A 98 6.16 -10.30 6.17
N LEU A 99 6.53 -10.49 4.89
CA LEU A 99 7.35 -11.63 4.45
C LEU A 99 8.74 -11.59 5.11
N LEU A 100 9.44 -10.45 5.07
CA LEU A 100 10.76 -10.28 5.68
C LEU A 100 10.73 -10.53 7.20
N ASN A 101 9.74 -9.96 7.89
CA ASN A 101 9.59 -10.11 9.34
C ASN A 101 9.27 -11.54 9.77
N SER A 102 8.71 -12.36 8.88
CA SER A 102 8.44 -13.77 9.18
C SER A 102 9.71 -14.59 9.40
N GLY A 103 10.83 -14.20 8.78
CA GLY A 103 12.09 -14.95 8.80
C GLY A 103 12.02 -16.34 8.15
N LYS A 104 10.92 -16.67 7.47
CA LYS A 104 10.67 -18.00 6.87
C LYS A 104 11.04 -18.09 5.39
N VAL A 105 11.14 -16.95 4.73
CA VAL A 105 11.43 -16.84 3.30
C VAL A 105 12.55 -15.84 3.08
N ASP A 106 13.31 -16.02 2.01
CA ASP A 106 14.16 -14.97 1.49
C ASP A 106 13.38 -14.17 0.45
N PHE A 107 13.65 -12.87 0.36
CA PHE A 107 12.95 -11.97 -0.54
C PHE A 107 13.93 -11.30 -1.50
N VAL A 108 13.57 -11.25 -2.78
CA VAL A 108 14.37 -10.56 -3.80
C VAL A 108 13.66 -9.31 -4.31
N ALA A 109 14.48 -8.37 -4.77
CA ALA A 109 14.04 -7.13 -5.38
C ALA A 109 12.99 -7.37 -6.48
N THR A 110 11.99 -6.49 -6.51
CA THR A 110 10.96 -6.45 -7.56
C THR A 110 11.59 -6.21 -8.93
N LYS A 111 10.80 -6.37 -10.00
CA LYS A 111 11.30 -6.11 -11.37
C LYS A 111 11.93 -4.72 -11.50
N THR A 112 11.24 -3.69 -11.02
CA THR A 112 11.69 -2.29 -11.12
C THR A 112 12.96 -2.05 -10.29
N GLU A 113 13.04 -2.58 -9.08
CA GLU A 113 14.23 -2.45 -8.24
C GLU A 113 15.44 -3.16 -8.84
N ARG A 114 15.25 -4.32 -9.49
CA ARG A 114 16.34 -5.02 -10.18
C ARG A 114 16.86 -4.26 -11.39
N GLU A 115 16.00 -3.57 -12.13
CA GLU A 115 16.43 -2.69 -13.24
C GLU A 115 17.34 -1.58 -12.70
N GLN A 116 16.95 -0.91 -11.61
CA GLN A 116 17.77 0.10 -10.95
C GLN A 116 19.09 -0.46 -10.39
N LEU A 117 19.06 -1.65 -9.77
CA LEU A 117 20.26 -2.29 -9.24
C LEU A 117 21.24 -2.72 -10.33
N ARG A 118 20.77 -3.06 -11.53
CA ARG A 118 21.63 -3.36 -12.67
C ARG A 118 22.32 -2.11 -13.19
N GLU A 119 21.59 -1.01 -13.32
CA GLU A 119 22.16 0.30 -13.69
C GLU A 119 23.24 0.72 -12.68
N GLU A 120 22.96 0.60 -11.38
CA GLU A 120 23.95 0.89 -10.32
C GLU A 120 25.17 -0.04 -10.40
N LYS A 121 24.97 -1.34 -10.66
CA LYS A 121 26.07 -2.29 -10.81
C LYS A 121 26.94 -2.00 -12.03
N GLU A 122 26.36 -1.50 -13.11
CA GLU A 122 27.11 -1.06 -14.29
C GLU A 122 27.99 0.14 -13.96
N ASP A 123 27.45 1.16 -13.30
CA ASP A 123 28.24 2.31 -12.85
C ASP A 123 29.35 1.90 -11.87
N MET A 124 29.03 1.05 -10.90
CA MET A 124 30.00 0.51 -9.95
C MET A 124 31.05 -0.39 -10.61
N ALA A 125 30.75 -1.04 -11.74
CA ALA A 125 31.74 -1.86 -12.44
C ALA A 125 32.89 -1.00 -13.01
N GLU A 126 32.60 0.26 -13.35
CA GLU A 126 33.60 1.22 -13.83
C GLU A 126 34.34 1.90 -12.68
N ASN A 127 33.66 2.17 -11.57
CA ASN A 127 34.16 3.06 -10.51
C ASN A 127 34.59 2.37 -9.21
N ALA A 128 34.09 1.16 -8.91
CA ALA A 128 34.40 0.48 -7.66
C ALA A 128 35.75 -0.25 -7.70
N SER A 129 36.32 -0.49 -6.52
CA SER A 129 37.54 -1.30 -6.42
C SER A 129 37.31 -2.74 -6.89
N VAL A 130 38.34 -3.36 -7.46
CA VAL A 130 38.30 -4.75 -7.92
C VAL A 130 37.87 -5.74 -6.82
N TYR A 131 38.22 -5.45 -5.56
CA TYR A 131 37.88 -6.32 -4.42
C TYR A 131 36.42 -6.22 -3.96
N THR A 132 35.71 -5.15 -4.32
CA THR A 132 34.34 -4.87 -3.85
C THR A 132 33.30 -4.96 -4.96
N ALA A 133 33.74 -4.91 -6.23
CA ALA A 133 32.87 -4.98 -7.40
C ALA A 133 31.99 -6.25 -7.38
N LYS A 134 30.76 -6.12 -7.90
CA LYS A 134 29.78 -7.21 -7.97
C LYS A 134 29.57 -7.64 -9.41
N SER A 135 29.63 -8.94 -9.67
CA SER A 135 29.43 -9.50 -11.00
C SER A 135 28.01 -9.30 -11.51
N MET A 136 27.87 -8.95 -12.80
CA MET A 136 26.59 -9.00 -13.51
C MET A 136 26.13 -10.45 -13.72
N GLY A 137 24.82 -10.69 -13.81
CA GLY A 137 24.25 -12.02 -14.05
C GLY A 137 24.12 -12.94 -12.82
N GLU A 138 24.76 -12.61 -11.70
CA GLU A 138 24.70 -13.37 -10.44
C GLU A 138 23.54 -12.94 -9.52
N GLU A 139 22.36 -12.65 -10.09
CA GLU A 139 21.16 -12.34 -9.31
C GLU A 139 20.52 -13.63 -8.76
N THR A 140 20.08 -13.60 -7.49
CA THR A 140 19.30 -14.69 -6.91
C THR A 140 17.99 -14.87 -7.67
N GLY A 141 17.77 -16.06 -8.23
CA GLY A 141 16.50 -16.43 -8.84
C GLY A 141 15.43 -16.67 -7.78
N ALA A 142 14.21 -16.19 -8.01
CA ALA A 142 13.07 -16.51 -7.15
C ALA A 142 12.53 -17.92 -7.46
N ASP A 143 12.15 -18.65 -6.42
CA ASP A 143 11.44 -19.93 -6.54
C ASP A 143 9.94 -19.69 -6.74
N LEU A 144 9.43 -18.65 -6.10
CA LEU A 144 8.00 -18.36 -5.99
C LEU A 144 7.72 -16.89 -6.32
N MET A 145 6.59 -16.64 -6.97
CA MET A 145 6.07 -15.31 -7.25
C MET A 145 4.73 -15.12 -6.58
N MET A 146 4.60 -14.03 -5.82
CA MET A 146 3.35 -13.60 -5.22
C MET A 146 2.67 -12.55 -6.11
N ILE A 147 1.44 -12.79 -6.53
CA ILE A 147 0.63 -11.86 -7.33
C ILE A 147 -0.71 -11.61 -6.67
N GLY A 148 -1.42 -10.56 -7.09
CA GLY A 148 -2.73 -10.31 -6.52
C GLY A 148 -3.58 -9.25 -7.21
N THR A 149 -4.79 -9.07 -6.68
CA THR A 149 -5.73 -8.04 -7.10
C THR A 149 -6.46 -7.46 -5.91
N ILE A 150 -6.79 -6.17 -5.98
CA ILE A 150 -7.66 -5.49 -5.02
C ILE A 150 -8.91 -5.03 -5.79
N ASN A 151 -10.09 -5.45 -5.35
CA ASN A 151 -11.37 -5.18 -6.00
C ASN A 151 -12.28 -4.44 -5.02
N THR A 152 -13.19 -3.60 -5.53
CA THR A 152 -14.22 -2.98 -4.70
C THR A 152 -15.61 -3.12 -5.28
N ILE A 153 -16.58 -3.23 -4.38
CA ILE A 153 -18.01 -3.16 -4.66
C ILE A 153 -18.58 -2.06 -3.76
N VAL A 154 -19.23 -1.08 -4.36
CA VAL A 154 -19.86 0.05 -3.64
C VAL A 154 -21.37 -0.08 -3.77
N ASP A 155 -22.06 -0.04 -2.64
CA ASP A 155 -23.52 0.04 -2.57
C ASP A 155 -23.88 1.31 -1.80
N GLN A 156 -24.80 2.13 -2.33
CA GLN A 156 -25.12 3.42 -1.73
C GLN A 156 -26.61 3.75 -1.88
N GLU A 157 -27.26 4.06 -0.75
CA GLU A 157 -28.65 4.48 -0.71
C GLU A 157 -28.88 5.50 0.43
N GLY A 158 -29.65 6.55 0.17
CA GLY A 158 -30.14 7.45 1.23
C GLY A 158 -29.08 8.13 2.10
N GLY A 159 -27.88 8.41 1.57
CA GLY A 159 -26.77 9.02 2.32
C GLY A 159 -25.91 8.03 3.12
N LYS A 160 -26.22 6.73 3.03
CA LYS A 160 -25.45 5.62 3.55
C LYS A 160 -24.73 4.92 2.40
N ALA A 161 -23.52 4.45 2.65
CA ALA A 161 -22.78 3.63 1.71
C ALA A 161 -22.18 2.42 2.42
N VAL A 162 -22.15 1.28 1.73
CA VAL A 162 -21.36 0.10 2.09
C VAL A 162 -20.28 -0.04 1.03
N VAL A 163 -19.03 0.02 1.45
CA VAL A 163 -17.88 -0.24 0.58
C VAL A 163 -17.27 -1.57 0.97
N PHE A 164 -17.30 -2.51 0.04
CA PHE A 164 -16.70 -3.82 0.18
C PHE A 164 -15.39 -3.87 -0.60
N TYR A 165 -14.31 -4.23 0.08
CA TYR A 165 -12.99 -4.48 -0.48
C TYR A 165 -12.72 -5.97 -0.46
N GLN A 166 -12.16 -6.48 -1.55
CA GLN A 166 -11.67 -7.85 -1.64
C GLN A 166 -10.28 -7.85 -2.25
N THR A 167 -9.32 -8.31 -1.45
CA THR A 167 -7.95 -8.56 -1.86
C THR A 167 -7.79 -10.05 -2.08
N ASN A 168 -7.39 -10.44 -3.30
CA ASN A 168 -7.05 -11.83 -3.63
C ASN A 168 -5.55 -11.89 -3.92
N MET A 169 -4.86 -12.87 -3.35
CA MET A 169 -3.44 -13.10 -3.62
C MET A 169 -3.18 -14.57 -3.91
N GLU A 170 -2.15 -14.81 -4.70
CA GLU A 170 -1.74 -16.13 -5.15
C GLU A 170 -0.23 -16.26 -5.06
N LEU A 171 0.24 -17.44 -4.67
CA LEU A 171 1.66 -17.79 -4.67
C LEU A 171 1.89 -18.88 -5.71
N ILE A 172 2.79 -18.61 -6.65
CA ILE A 172 3.02 -19.42 -7.84
C ILE A 172 4.48 -19.86 -7.88
N GLU A 173 4.74 -21.15 -8.07
CA GLU A 173 6.08 -21.65 -8.41
C GLU A 173 6.49 -21.19 -9.80
N ILE A 174 7.64 -20.53 -9.91
CA ILE A 174 8.10 -19.92 -11.17
C ILE A 174 8.44 -21.01 -12.20
N GLU A 175 9.12 -22.08 -11.79
CA GLU A 175 9.53 -23.15 -12.70
C GLU A 175 8.33 -23.92 -13.29
N SER A 176 7.35 -24.26 -12.45
CA SER A 176 6.24 -25.13 -12.82
C SER A 176 4.93 -24.39 -13.15
N ASN A 177 4.86 -23.08 -12.90
CA ASN A 177 3.65 -22.26 -12.94
C ASN A 177 2.50 -22.76 -12.05
N ARG A 178 2.79 -23.64 -11.07
CA ARG A 178 1.77 -24.18 -10.18
C ARG A 178 1.45 -23.18 -9.07
N LYS A 179 0.16 -22.91 -8.88
CA LYS A 179 -0.32 -22.20 -7.68
C LYS A 179 -0.16 -23.12 -6.48
N VAL A 180 0.65 -22.71 -5.51
CA VAL A 180 0.87 -23.43 -4.25
C VAL A 180 0.07 -22.86 -3.09
N TRP A 181 -0.44 -21.63 -3.26
CA TRP A 181 -1.37 -21.00 -2.34
C TRP A 181 -2.26 -20.00 -3.08
N ILE A 182 -3.49 -19.87 -2.60
CA ILE A 182 -4.43 -18.81 -2.96
C ILE A 182 -5.16 -18.40 -1.69
N GLY A 183 -5.24 -17.11 -1.45
CA GLY A 183 -5.94 -16.55 -0.30
C GLY A 183 -6.75 -15.33 -0.68
N GLU A 184 -7.73 -15.03 0.16
CA GLU A 184 -8.53 -13.82 0.04
C GLU A 184 -8.73 -13.17 1.40
N LYS A 185 -8.78 -11.84 1.40
CA LYS A 185 -9.23 -11.05 2.53
C LYS A 185 -10.31 -10.07 2.09
N LYS A 186 -11.32 -9.96 2.94
CA LYS A 186 -12.50 -9.11 2.72
C LYS A 186 -12.60 -8.09 3.83
N ILE A 187 -12.83 -6.83 3.46
CA ILE A 187 -13.14 -5.74 4.38
C ILE A 187 -14.47 -5.13 3.93
N LYS A 188 -15.39 -4.93 4.86
CA LYS A 188 -16.66 -4.23 4.60
C LYS A 188 -16.73 -3.01 5.51
N LYS A 189 -16.83 -1.83 4.91
CA LYS A 189 -16.93 -0.55 5.62
C LYS A 189 -18.31 0.04 5.40
N PHE A 190 -18.97 0.41 6.50
CA PHE A 190 -20.21 1.18 6.47
C PHE A 190 -19.89 2.66 6.68
N VAL A 191 -20.40 3.50 5.79
CA VAL A 191 -20.14 4.95 5.77
C VAL A 191 -21.47 5.68 5.85
N GLU A 192 -21.61 6.51 6.88
CA GLU A 192 -22.75 7.41 7.01
C GLU A 192 -22.27 8.84 6.78
N ARG A 193 -22.75 9.50 5.72
CA ARG A 193 -22.45 10.91 5.49
C ARG A 193 -23.38 11.75 6.36
N ALA A 194 -22.84 12.38 7.41
CA ALA A 194 -23.52 13.48 8.05
C ALA A 194 -23.77 14.59 7.02
N LYS A 195 -25.02 15.10 6.93
CA LYS A 195 -25.30 16.32 6.16
C LYS A 195 -24.46 17.44 6.77
N VAL A 196 -23.41 17.88 6.08
CA VAL A 196 -22.67 19.07 6.47
C VAL A 196 -23.64 20.24 6.34
N LYS A 197 -24.10 20.77 7.48
CA LYS A 197 -24.79 22.06 7.51
C LYS A 197 -23.71 23.14 7.47
N PHE A 198 -23.71 23.92 6.40
CA PHE A 198 -22.99 25.19 6.32
C PHE A 198 -23.74 26.26 7.12
#